data_AF-A0A5J6LH04-F1
#
_entry.id   AF-A0A5J6LH04-F1
#
_cell.length_a   1.000
_cell.length_b   1.000
_cell.length_c   1.000
_cell.angle_alpha   90.00
_cell.angle_beta   90.00
_cell.angle_gamma   90.00
#
_symmetry.space_group_name_H-M   'P 1'
#
loop_
_entity.id
_entity.type
_entity.pdbx_description
1 polymer ?
#
loop_
_entity_poly.entity_id
_entity_poly.type
_entity_poly.pdbx_seq_one_letter_code
_entity_poly.pdbx_strand_id
1 'polypeptide(L)'
;MKPSMHPLRQYLRKRADQPRENFMLLLSGFGIFMLGLLTIGIAQFLLPGSLMAELVALFGLVLLGGGIILAAIGYLSLSVLRILRFLDSDNDKPS
;
A
#
# COMPACT_ATOMS: atom_id res chain seq x y z
N MET A 1 -10.36 31.36 29.77
CA MET A 1 -11.07 31.03 28.52
C MET A 1 -10.32 29.93 27.81
N LYS A 2 -10.99 28.80 27.58
CA LYS A 2 -10.46 27.55 27.01
C LYS A 2 -10.80 27.53 25.52
N PRO A 3 -9.84 27.40 24.59
CA PRO A 3 -10.14 26.82 23.30
C PRO A 3 -9.87 25.31 23.41
N SER A 4 -10.91 24.55 23.72
CA SER A 4 -10.93 23.10 23.61
C SER A 4 -10.90 22.71 22.13
N MET A 5 -9.75 22.85 21.48
CA MET A 5 -9.56 22.47 20.08
C MET A 5 -9.03 21.04 19.99
N HIS A 6 -9.99 20.11 19.89
CA HIS A 6 -9.92 18.77 19.31
C HIS A 6 -8.59 18.01 19.46
N PRO A 7 -8.46 17.09 20.46
CA PRO A 7 -7.41 16.07 20.45
C PRO A 7 -7.36 15.26 19.13
N LEU A 8 -8.49 15.20 18.40
CA LEU A 8 -8.58 14.68 17.04
C LEU A 8 -7.65 15.37 16.04
N ARG A 9 -7.47 16.70 16.11
CA ARG A 9 -6.60 17.44 15.18
C ARG A 9 -5.13 17.08 15.38
N GLN A 10 -4.67 16.93 16.63
CA GLN A 10 -3.31 16.47 16.92
C GLN A 10 -3.11 14.98 16.60
N TYR A 11 -4.13 14.15 16.79
CA TYR A 11 -4.08 12.73 16.43
C TYR A 11 -4.04 12.53 14.90
N LEU A 12 -4.79 13.33 14.15
CA LEU A 12 -4.76 13.38 12.68
C LEU A 12 -3.43 13.91 12.16
N ARG A 13 -2.83 14.93 12.81
CA ARG A 13 -1.49 15.43 12.46
C ARG A 13 -0.38 14.40 12.72
N LYS A 14 -0.45 13.65 13.84
CA LYS A 14 0.47 12.54 14.13
C LYS A 14 0.33 11.37 13.16
N ARG A 15 -0.89 11.06 12.68
CA ARG A 15 -1.10 10.06 11.60
C ARG A 15 -0.66 10.58 10.23
N ALA A 16 -0.79 11.88 9.96
CA ALA A 16 -0.23 12.50 8.75
C ALA A 16 1.31 12.41 8.72
N ASP A 17 1.95 12.31 9.90
CA ASP A 17 3.40 12.16 10.09
C ASP A 17 3.91 10.71 10.00
N GLN A 18 3.08 9.75 9.57
CA GLN A 18 3.52 8.38 9.33
C GLN A 18 3.49 7.96 7.84
N PRO A 19 4.03 8.75 6.89
CA PRO A 19 4.22 8.31 5.51
C PRO A 19 5.02 7.00 5.42
N ARG A 20 5.87 6.72 6.41
CA ARG A 20 6.61 5.46 6.54
C ARG A 20 5.69 4.24 6.64
N GLU A 21 4.60 4.31 7.38
CA GLU A 21 3.71 3.16 7.59
C GLU A 21 2.94 2.83 6.32
N ASN A 22 2.42 3.86 5.63
CA ASN A 22 1.76 3.72 4.34
C ASN A 22 2.71 3.23 3.24
N PHE A 23 3.96 3.69 3.28
CA PHE A 23 5.02 3.20 2.40
C PHE A 23 5.36 1.73 2.69
N MET A 24 5.41 1.33 3.96
CA MET A 24 5.60 -0.08 4.35
C MET A 24 4.42 -0.96 3.91
N LEU A 25 3.18 -0.46 3.97
CA LEU A 25 2.01 -1.14 3.41
C LEU A 25 2.13 -1.33 1.90
N LEU A 26 2.49 -0.28 1.16
CA LEU A 26 2.77 -0.36 -0.28
C LEU A 26 3.86 -1.41 -0.58
N LEU A 27 4.97 -1.36 0.15
CA LEU A 27 6.11 -2.26 -0.04
C LEU A 27 5.74 -3.71 0.28
N SER A 28 4.95 -3.93 1.34
CA SER A 28 4.47 -5.25 1.71
C SER A 28 3.52 -5.82 0.66
N GLY A 29 2.61 -5.00 0.12
CA GLY A 29 1.72 -5.38 -0.97
C GLY A 29 2.49 -5.72 -2.24
N PHE A 30 3.50 -4.92 -2.56
CA PHE A 30 4.40 -5.20 -3.68
C PHE A 30 5.18 -6.50 -3.49
N GLY A 31 5.66 -6.78 -2.28
CA GLY A 31 6.33 -8.04 -1.95
C GLY A 31 5.42 -9.26 -2.13
N ILE A 32 4.18 -9.18 -1.63
CA ILE A 32 3.17 -10.23 -1.81
C ILE A 32 2.82 -10.42 -3.29
N PHE A 33 2.68 -9.32 -4.04
CA PHE A 33 2.44 -9.36 -5.48
C PHE A 33 3.56 -10.07 -6.23
N MET A 34 4.83 -9.72 -5.95
CA MET A 34 6.00 -10.37 -6.55
C MET A 34 6.07 -11.87 -6.22
N LEU A 35 5.76 -12.25 -4.97
CA LEU A 35 5.69 -13.66 -4.57
C LEU A 35 4.59 -14.41 -5.31
N GLY A 36 3.41 -13.80 -5.48
CA GLY A 36 2.34 -14.39 -6.30
C GLY A 36 2.77 -14.58 -7.75
N LEU A 37 3.45 -13.59 -8.33
CA LEU A 37 3.93 -13.63 -9.71
C LEU A 37 5.02 -14.71 -9.92
N LEU A 38 5.96 -14.83 -8.97
CA LEU A 38 6.94 -15.92 -8.93
C LEU A 38 6.27 -17.29 -8.83
N THR A 39 5.25 -17.42 -7.98
CA THR A 39 4.51 -18.67 -7.77
C THR A 39 3.81 -19.12 -9.05
N ILE A 40 3.16 -18.19 -9.76
CA ILE A 40 2.55 -18.47 -11.07
C ILE A 40 3.62 -18.86 -12.10
N GLY A 41 4.76 -18.17 -12.11
CA GLY A 41 5.88 -18.51 -12.99
C GLY A 41 6.41 -19.93 -12.75
N ILE A 42 6.62 -20.30 -11.48
CA ILE A 42 7.04 -21.66 -11.11
C ILE A 42 5.98 -22.69 -11.56
N ALA A 43 4.70 -22.38 -11.36
CA ALA A 43 3.61 -23.25 -11.78
C ALA A 43 3.57 -23.49 -13.30
N GLN A 44 3.85 -22.46 -14.11
CA GLN A 44 3.84 -22.61 -15.57
C GLN A 44 5.11 -23.22 -16.15
N PHE A 45 6.28 -22.86 -15.63
CA PHE A 45 7.56 -23.20 -16.26
C PHE A 45 8.25 -24.40 -15.62
N LEU A 46 8.00 -24.67 -14.33
CA LEU A 46 8.73 -25.67 -13.56
C LEU A 46 7.90 -26.92 -13.27
N LEU A 47 6.58 -26.78 -13.23
CA LEU A 47 5.67 -27.90 -12.98
C LEU A 47 5.15 -28.45 -14.32
N PRO A 48 5.16 -29.78 -14.51
CA PRO A 48 4.51 -30.38 -15.67
C PRO A 48 3.02 -30.07 -15.63
N GLY A 49 2.40 -29.88 -16.81
CA GLY A 49 0.99 -29.52 -16.99
C GLY A 49 0.04 -30.53 -16.32
N SER A 50 -0.16 -30.36 -15.03
CA SER A 50 -0.82 -31.28 -14.12
C SER A 50 -1.75 -30.49 -13.20
N LEU A 51 -2.71 -31.17 -12.58
CA LEU A 51 -3.66 -30.55 -11.67
C LEU A 51 -2.98 -29.76 -10.54
N MET A 52 -1.79 -30.21 -10.10
CA MET A 52 -1.01 -29.50 -9.08
C MET A 52 -0.48 -28.16 -9.58
N ALA A 53 -0.07 -28.07 -10.86
CA ALA A 53 0.36 -26.81 -11.46
C ALA A 53 -0.77 -25.78 -11.48
N GLU A 54 -1.99 -26.21 -11.83
CA GLU A 54 -3.17 -25.33 -11.82
C GLU A 54 -3.51 -24.82 -10.41
N LEU A 55 -3.47 -25.69 -9.40
CA LEU A 55 -3.72 -25.31 -8.01
C LEU A 55 -2.66 -24.32 -7.48
N VAL A 56 -1.38 -24.54 -7.81
CA VAL A 56 -0.30 -23.63 -7.43
C VAL A 56 -0.43 -22.28 -8.16
N ALA A 57 -0.79 -22.29 -9.45
CA ALA A 57 -1.07 -21.08 -10.20
C ALA A 57 -2.26 -20.30 -9.60
N LEU A 58 -3.32 -20.99 -9.19
CA LEU A 58 -4.49 -20.39 -8.56
C LEU A 58 -4.15 -19.78 -7.19
N PHE A 59 -3.31 -20.45 -6.40
CA PHE A 59 -2.78 -19.88 -5.16
C PHE A 59 -1.94 -18.63 -5.42
N GLY A 60 -1.05 -18.69 -6.42
CA GLY A 60 -0.27 -17.54 -6.86
C GLY A 60 -1.15 -16.37 -7.33
N LEU A 61 -2.28 -16.65 -7.99
CA LEU A 61 -3.26 -15.65 -8.41
C LEU A 61 -3.93 -14.94 -7.23
N VAL A 62 -4.29 -15.68 -6.17
CA VAL A 62 -4.85 -15.09 -4.94
C VAL A 62 -3.83 -14.16 -4.28
N LEU A 63 -2.57 -14.59 -4.18
CA LEU A 63 -1.48 -13.75 -3.66
C LEU A 63 -1.29 -12.50 -4.52
N LEU A 64 -1.28 -12.66 -5.84
CA LEU A 64 -1.12 -11.57 -6.78
C LEU A 64 -2.25 -10.53 -6.63
N GLY A 65 -3.50 -10.98 -6.57
CA GLY A 65 -4.66 -10.11 -6.34
C GLY A 65 -4.62 -9.40 -4.98
N GLY A 66 -4.31 -10.14 -3.90
CA GLY A 66 -4.17 -9.57 -2.56
C GLY A 66 -3.05 -8.53 -2.48
N GLY A 67 -1.90 -8.80 -3.10
CA GLY A 67 -0.77 -7.89 -3.19
C GLY A 67 -1.12 -6.59 -3.92
N ILE A 68 -1.86 -6.66 -5.02
CA ILE A 68 -2.35 -5.47 -5.75
C ILE A 68 -3.26 -4.62 -4.86
N ILE A 69 -4.22 -5.23 -4.16
CA ILE A 69 -5.15 -4.50 -3.29
C ILE A 69 -4.36 -3.79 -2.17
N LEU A 70 -3.45 -4.50 -1.52
CA LEU A 70 -2.64 -3.96 -0.44
C LEU A 70 -1.72 -2.81 -0.93
N ALA A 71 -1.10 -3.01 -2.10
CA ALA A 71 -0.28 -1.99 -2.76
C ALA A 71 -1.11 -0.77 -3.15
N ALA A 72 -2.31 -0.96 -3.69
CA ALA A 72 -3.23 0.13 -4.04
C ALA A 72 -3.62 0.97 -2.82
N ILE A 73 -3.93 0.32 -1.69
CA ILE A 73 -4.24 1.01 -0.42
C ILE A 73 -3.03 1.83 0.06
N GLY A 74 -1.82 1.27 0.01
CA GLY A 74 -0.59 1.98 0.35
C GLY A 74 -0.31 3.16 -0.57
N TYR A 75 -0.49 2.98 -1.89
CA TYR A 75 -0.32 4.03 -2.89
C TYR A 75 -1.32 5.17 -2.74
N LEU A 76 -2.61 4.86 -2.51
CA LEU A 76 -3.63 5.87 -2.26
C LEU A 76 -3.29 6.70 -1.03
N SER A 77 -2.82 6.05 0.03
CA SER A 77 -2.40 6.75 1.26
C SER A 77 -1.20 7.68 1.02
N LEU A 78 -0.22 7.28 0.20
CA LEU A 78 0.90 8.14 -0.20
C LEU A 78 0.47 9.30 -1.11
N SER A 79 -0.44 9.04 -2.04
CA SER A 79 -0.95 10.06 -2.97
C SER A 79 -1.76 11.14 -2.23
N VAL A 80 -2.59 10.74 -1.25
CA VAL A 80 -3.32 11.69 -0.39
C VAL A 80 -2.34 12.53 0.44
N LEU A 81 -1.30 11.91 1.03
CA LEU A 81 -0.27 12.65 1.77
C LEU A 81 0.48 13.65 0.90
N ARG A 82 0.74 13.33 -0.38
CA ARG A 82 1.37 14.27 -1.32
C ARG A 82 0.48 15.49 -1.58
N ILE A 83 -0.82 15.28 -1.80
CA ILE A 83 -1.78 16.37 -2.04
C ILE A 83 -1.89 17.26 -0.80
N LEU A 84 -1.99 16.67 0.40
CA LEU A 84 -2.05 17.43 1.66
C LEU A 84 -0.78 18.27 1.87
N ARG A 85 0.39 17.69 1.63
CA ARG A 85 1.68 18.40 1.76
C ARG A 85 1.79 19.55 0.77
N PHE A 86 1.32 19.36 -0.46
CA PHE A 86 1.29 20.41 -1.48
C PHE A 86 0.36 21.56 -1.10
N LEU A 87 -0.77 21.26 -0.47
CA LEU A 87 -1.72 22.27 0.01
C LEU A 87 -1.19 23.06 1.21
N ASP A 88 -0.45 22.41 2.12
CA ASP A 88 0.13 23.06 3.31
C ASP A 88 1.33 23.95 2.91
N SER A 89 2.16 23.52 1.95
CA SER A 89 3.31 24.30 1.46
C SER A 89 2.94 25.58 0.69
N ASP A 90 1.71 25.73 0.21
CA ASP A 90 1.29 26.95 -0.50
C ASP A 90 0.84 28.07 0.45
N ASN A 91 0.70 27.76 1.75
CA ASN A 91 0.29 28.72 2.79
C ASN A 91 1.49 29.42 3.48
N ASP A 92 2.73 29.02 3.15
CA ASP A 92 3.99 29.58 3.66
C ASP A 92 4.68 30.51 2.64
N LYS A 93 3.91 31.32 1.89
CA LYS A 93 4.48 32.47 1.15
C LYS A 93 4.45 33.69 2.07
N PRO A 94 5.60 34.20 2.54
CA PRO A 94 5.65 35.47 3.25
C PRO A 94 5.35 36.59 2.23
N SER A 95 4.22 37.27 2.43
CA SER A 95 3.89 38.57 1.83
C SER A 95 4.75 39.67 2.44
#